data_AF-A0A7Y1YRV5-F1
#
_entry.id   AF-A0A7Y1YRV5-F1
#
_cell.length_a   1.000
_cell.length_b   1.000
_cell.length_c   1.000
_cell.angle_alpha   90.00
_cell.angle_beta   90.00
_cell.angle_gamma   90.00
#
_symmetry.space_group_name_H-M   'P 1'
#
loop_
_entity.id
_entity.type
_entity.pdbx_description
1 polymer ?
#
loop_
_entity_poly.entity_id
_entity_poly.type
_entity_poly.pdbx_seq_one_letter_code
_entity_poly.pdbx_strand_id
1 'polypeptide(L)'
;EISVTRSWRLDPQEIAMLLNVDAVVQARIVKTRFMSDLASYGIDVATHIVNLVTNYYVSPWLTYATRSKEIDAEYSLISKDGGEVLWSISFSEGADWRQPSKVIIDGISRRAARYFPYRK
;
A
#
# COMPACT_ATOMS: atom_id res chain seq x y z
N GLU A 1 -13.61 9.76 -23.70
CA GLU A 1 -13.00 10.02 -22.39
C GLU A 1 -13.04 8.75 -21.54
N ILE A 2 -11.96 8.40 -20.85
CA ILE A 2 -11.85 7.20 -20.01
C ILE A 2 -11.87 7.62 -18.54
N SER A 3 -12.74 7.01 -17.73
CA SER A 3 -12.76 7.26 -16.28
C SER A 3 -11.67 6.44 -15.58
N VAL A 4 -11.22 6.92 -14.42
CA VAL A 4 -10.26 6.21 -13.55
C VAL A 4 -10.76 4.82 -13.16
N THR A 5 -12.05 4.66 -12.89
CA THR A 5 -12.63 3.36 -12.55
C THR A 5 -12.70 2.41 -13.74
N ARG A 6 -12.88 2.93 -14.95
CA ARG A 6 -12.89 2.12 -16.17
C ARG A 6 -11.49 1.64 -16.52
N SER A 7 -10.46 2.47 -16.32
CA SER A 7 -9.08 2.09 -16.62
C SER A 7 -8.58 0.91 -15.76
N TRP A 8 -9.13 0.71 -14.55
CA TRP A 8 -8.74 -0.43 -13.69
C TRP A 8 -9.08 -1.81 -14.27
N ARG A 9 -9.99 -1.87 -15.25
CA ARG A 9 -10.45 -3.12 -15.86
C ARG A 9 -9.92 -3.34 -17.27
N LEU A 10 -9.18 -2.38 -17.81
CA LEU A 10 -8.63 -2.47 -19.15
C LEU A 10 -7.20 -2.97 -19.10
N ASP A 11 -6.79 -3.61 -20.18
CA ASP A 11 -5.41 -3.99 -20.34
C ASP A 11 -4.52 -2.73 -20.42
N PRO A 12 -3.39 -2.67 -19.72
CA PRO A 12 -2.50 -1.51 -19.76
C PRO A 12 -2.04 -1.14 -21.17
N GLN A 13 -1.85 -2.12 -22.05
CA GLN A 13 -1.51 -1.89 -23.45
C GLN A 13 -2.67 -1.21 -24.19
N GLU A 14 -3.90 -1.66 -23.99
CA GLU A 14 -5.10 -1.02 -24.56
C GLU A 14 -5.23 0.44 -24.07
N ILE A 15 -4.94 0.70 -22.80
CA ILE A 15 -4.92 2.06 -22.25
C ILE A 15 -3.85 2.90 -22.94
N ALA A 16 -2.64 2.37 -23.14
CA ALA A 16 -1.57 3.06 -23.83
C ALA A 16 -1.94 3.42 -25.28
N MET A 17 -2.62 2.51 -25.99
CA MET A 17 -3.15 2.75 -27.33
C MET A 17 -4.27 3.82 -27.33
N LEU A 18 -5.24 3.70 -26.43
CA LEU A 18 -6.37 4.63 -26.31
C LEU A 18 -5.93 6.06 -25.98
N LEU A 19 -4.91 6.20 -25.13
CA LEU A 19 -4.34 7.50 -24.74
C LEU A 19 -3.27 8.00 -25.72
N ASN A 20 -2.88 7.18 -26.71
CA ASN A 20 -1.81 7.46 -27.66
C ASN A 20 -0.48 7.87 -26.98
N VAL A 21 -0.05 7.08 -25.99
CA VAL A 21 1.23 7.26 -25.28
C VAL A 21 2.17 6.08 -25.57
N ASP A 22 3.48 6.28 -25.39
CA ASP A 22 4.47 5.22 -25.64
C ASP A 22 4.38 4.07 -24.62
N ALA A 23 4.00 4.40 -23.38
CA ALA A 23 3.92 3.45 -22.27
C ALA A 23 3.00 3.99 -21.17
N VAL A 24 2.51 3.11 -20.30
CA VAL A 24 1.72 3.46 -19.12
C VAL A 24 2.34 2.89 -17.85
N VAL A 25 2.17 3.60 -16.73
CA VAL A 25 2.54 3.09 -15.41
C VAL A 25 1.31 2.47 -14.75
N GLN A 26 1.40 1.18 -14.44
CA GLN A 26 0.42 0.46 -13.64
C GLN A 26 0.92 0.36 -12.19
N ALA A 27 0.05 0.68 -11.24
CA ALA A 27 0.31 0.47 -9.82
C ALA A 27 -0.71 -0.53 -9.25
N ARG A 28 -0.22 -1.60 -8.64
CA ARG A 28 -1.02 -2.59 -7.92
C ARG A 28 -0.69 -2.53 -6.44
N ILE A 29 -1.67 -2.12 -5.63
CA ILE A 29 -1.50 -1.99 -4.17
C ILE A 29 -2.45 -2.97 -3.49
N VAL A 30 -1.91 -3.94 -2.78
CA VAL A 30 -2.64 -4.91 -1.98
C VAL A 30 -2.49 -4.54 -0.51
N LYS A 31 -3.62 -4.44 0.20
CA LYS A 31 -3.65 -4.21 1.64
C LYS A 31 -4.19 -5.45 2.31
N THR A 32 -3.33 -6.15 3.04
CA THR A 32 -3.72 -7.28 3.88
C THR A 32 -3.91 -6.76 5.31
N ARG A 33 -5.14 -6.79 5.81
CA ARG A 33 -5.46 -6.42 7.19
C ARG A 33 -5.63 -7.69 8.02
N PHE A 34 -4.83 -7.86 9.07
CA PHE A 34 -4.93 -9.01 9.97
C PHE A 34 -5.93 -8.77 11.11
N MET A 35 -6.25 -7.50 11.41
CA MET A 35 -7.26 -7.11 12.40
C MET A 35 -8.22 -6.06 11.84
N SER A 36 -9.50 -6.18 12.21
CA SER A 36 -10.53 -5.18 11.91
C SER A 36 -10.35 -3.93 12.79
N ASP A 37 -10.81 -2.77 12.32
CA ASP A 37 -10.66 -1.52 13.07
C ASP A 37 -11.34 -1.60 14.47
N LEU A 38 -12.40 -2.42 14.60
CA LEU A 38 -13.08 -2.71 15.88
C LEU A 38 -12.25 -3.61 16.81
N ALA A 39 -11.55 -4.61 16.26
CA ALA A 39 -10.65 -5.46 17.05
C ALA A 39 -9.44 -4.66 17.55
N SER A 40 -8.88 -3.78 16.71
CA SER A 40 -7.81 -2.86 17.10
C SER A 40 -8.25 -1.89 18.20
N TYR A 41 -9.46 -1.32 18.09
CA TYR A 41 -10.03 -0.46 19.13
C TYR A 41 -10.27 -1.20 20.46
N GLY A 42 -10.77 -2.44 20.40
CA GLY A 42 -10.97 -3.28 21.59
C GLY A 42 -9.67 -3.58 22.33
N ILE A 43 -8.56 -3.77 21.61
CA ILE A 43 -7.23 -3.98 22.20
C ILE A 43 -6.77 -2.72 22.93
N ASP A 44 -6.89 -1.53 22.33
CA ASP A 44 -6.50 -0.28 23.01
C ASP A 44 -7.28 -0.06 24.31
N VAL A 45 -8.61 -0.23 24.26
CA VAL A 45 -9.47 -0.04 25.42
C VAL A 45 -9.13 -1.06 26.51
N ALA A 46 -8.93 -2.34 26.14
CA ALA A 46 -8.52 -3.37 27.08
C ALA A 46 -7.14 -3.07 27.69
N THR A 47 -6.15 -2.68 26.89
CA THR A 47 -4.82 -2.29 27.37
C THR A 47 -4.90 -1.07 28.29
N HIS A 48 -5.75 -0.09 28.00
CA HIS A 48 -5.94 1.09 28.85
C HIS A 48 -6.57 0.73 30.19
N ILE A 49 -7.62 -0.09 30.19
CA ILE A 49 -8.28 -0.59 31.41
C ILE A 49 -7.31 -1.42 32.24
N VAL A 50 -6.58 -2.36 31.64
CA VAL A 50 -5.61 -3.19 32.36
C VAL A 50 -4.50 -2.33 32.96
N ASN A 51 -3.99 -1.32 32.25
CA ASN A 51 -2.99 -0.38 32.79
C ASN A 51 -3.50 0.38 34.02
N LEU A 52 -4.74 0.87 33.97
CA LEU A 52 -5.40 1.58 35.06
C LEU A 52 -5.57 0.68 36.30
N VAL A 53 -5.96 -0.58 36.09
CA VAL A 53 -6.19 -1.54 37.18
C VAL A 53 -4.88 -2.08 37.75
N THR A 54 -3.82 -2.19 36.95
CA THR A 54 -2.52 -2.74 37.37
C THR A 54 -1.50 -1.68 37.79
N ASN A 55 -1.87 -0.41 37.94
CA ASN A 55 -0.93 0.68 38.26
C ASN A 55 0.32 0.69 37.35
N TYR A 56 0.11 0.56 36.03
CA TYR A 56 1.17 0.58 35.01
C TYR A 56 2.21 -0.57 35.09
N TYR A 57 1.94 -1.65 35.84
CA TYR A 57 2.83 -2.82 35.95
C TYR A 57 2.68 -3.84 34.81
N VAL A 58 1.95 -3.52 33.73
CA VAL A 58 1.85 -4.44 32.60
C VAL A 58 3.16 -4.51 31.83
N SER A 59 3.59 -5.74 31.63
CA SER A 59 4.84 -6.06 30.97
C SER A 59 4.84 -5.62 29.49
N PRO A 60 5.95 -5.09 28.95
CA PRO A 60 6.01 -4.48 27.61
C PRO A 60 5.56 -5.40 26.46
N TRP A 61 5.60 -6.73 26.62
CA TRP A 61 5.22 -7.68 25.56
C TRP A 61 3.76 -7.56 25.10
N LEU A 62 2.84 -7.08 25.94
CA LEU A 62 1.43 -6.86 25.56
C LEU A 62 1.27 -5.69 24.57
N THR A 63 2.17 -4.70 24.59
CA THR A 63 2.16 -3.55 23.68
C THR A 63 2.85 -3.80 22.34
N TYR A 64 3.54 -4.94 22.15
CA TYR A 64 4.30 -5.25 20.91
C TYR A 64 3.53 -6.11 19.90
N ALA A 65 2.22 -6.32 20.06
CA ALA A 65 1.37 -6.96 19.05
C ALA A 65 1.06 -6.01 17.86
N THR A 66 2.08 -5.31 17.35
CA THR A 66 1.97 -4.07 16.57
C THR A 66 1.99 -4.26 15.05
N ARG A 67 2.06 -5.49 14.52
CA ARG A 67 1.95 -5.74 13.07
C ARG A 67 0.52 -6.15 12.72
N SER A 68 -0.30 -5.15 12.41
CA SER A 68 -1.74 -5.35 12.15
C SER A 68 -2.10 -5.34 10.66
N LYS A 69 -1.22 -4.78 9.83
CA LYS A 69 -1.44 -4.56 8.40
C LYS A 69 -0.15 -4.82 7.62
N GLU A 70 -0.29 -5.37 6.43
CA GLU A 70 0.77 -5.51 5.45
C GLU A 70 0.33 -4.86 4.15
N ILE A 71 1.20 -4.05 3.56
CA ILE A 71 0.95 -3.36 2.31
C ILE A 71 2.01 -3.81 1.31
N ASP A 72 1.55 -4.49 0.27
CA ASP A 72 2.36 -4.86 -0.88
C ASP A 72 2.01 -3.92 -2.04
N ALA A 73 3.02 -3.27 -2.61
CA ALA A 73 2.86 -2.34 -3.70
C ALA A 73 3.81 -2.70 -4.84
N GLU A 74 3.28 -2.84 -6.03
CA GLU A 74 4.00 -3.15 -7.25
C GLU A 74 3.72 -2.05 -8.27
N TYR A 75 4.77 -1.57 -8.93
CA TYR A 75 4.69 -0.60 -10.01
C TYR A 75 5.38 -1.18 -11.23
N SER A 76 4.74 -1.07 -12.39
CA SER A 76 5.24 -1.56 -13.66
C SER A 76 5.04 -0.52 -14.76
N LEU A 77 6.07 -0.28 -15.56
CA LEU A 77 6.00 0.51 -16.79
C LEU A 77 5.76 -0.46 -17.95
N ILE A 78 4.64 -0.30 -18.64
CA ILE A 78 4.18 -1.22 -19.68
C ILE A 78 4.17 -0.50 -21.02
N SER A 79 4.87 -1.06 -22.00
CA SER A 79 4.97 -0.54 -23.36
C SER A 79 3.64 -0.63 -24.11
N LYS A 80 3.36 0.36 -24.96
CA LYS A 80 2.26 0.28 -25.94
C LYS A 80 2.53 -0.79 -26.99
N ASP A 81 3.77 -0.90 -27.43
CA ASP A 81 4.20 -1.91 -28.37
C ASP A 81 4.30 -3.22 -27.61
N GLY A 82 3.65 -4.29 -28.07
CA GLY A 82 3.76 -5.64 -27.47
C GLY A 82 3.23 -5.86 -26.05
N GLY A 83 3.01 -4.81 -25.23
CA GLY A 83 2.60 -4.93 -23.84
C GLY A 83 3.72 -5.35 -22.90
N GLU A 84 4.99 -5.27 -23.32
CA GLU A 84 6.11 -5.67 -22.46
C GLU A 84 6.29 -4.77 -21.23
N VAL A 85 6.76 -5.37 -20.13
CA VAL A 85 7.17 -4.65 -18.93
C VAL A 85 8.58 -4.09 -19.14
N LEU A 86 8.68 -2.77 -19.29
CA LEU A 86 9.94 -2.05 -19.49
C LEU A 86 10.70 -1.82 -18.18
N TRP A 87 9.97 -1.76 -17.06
CA TRP A 87 10.53 -1.55 -15.73
C TRP A 87 9.52 -1.99 -14.68
N SER A 88 10.00 -2.51 -13.55
CA SER A 88 9.15 -2.75 -12.39
C SER A 88 9.90 -2.55 -11.07
N ILE A 89 9.15 -2.23 -10.03
CA ILE A 89 9.64 -2.18 -8.65
C ILE A 89 8.54 -2.63 -7.70
N SER A 90 8.92 -3.34 -6.64
CA SER A 90 8.00 -3.77 -5.59
C SER A 90 8.49 -3.31 -4.21
N PHE A 91 7.52 -3.05 -3.33
CA PHE A 91 7.72 -2.70 -1.94
C PHE A 91 6.76 -3.52 -1.09
N SER A 92 7.25 -4.07 0.02
CA SER A 92 6.42 -4.72 1.03
C SER A 92 6.73 -4.09 2.38
N GLU A 93 5.71 -3.54 3.03
CA GLU A 93 5.85 -2.91 4.34
C GLU A 93 4.78 -3.37 5.33
N GLY A 94 5.25 -3.81 6.50
CA GLY A 94 4.41 -4.00 7.67
C GLY A 94 4.08 -2.65 8.31
N ALA A 95 2.81 -2.44 8.60
CA ALA A 95 2.31 -1.21 9.20
C ALA A 95 1.55 -1.48 10.51
N ASP A 96 1.74 -0.59 11.47
CA ASP A 96 0.95 -0.55 12.70
C ASP A 96 -0.47 -0.03 12.40
N TRP A 97 -1.47 -0.50 13.13
CA TRP A 97 -2.89 -0.16 12.89
C TRP A 97 -3.13 1.34 13.12
N ARG A 98 -2.26 1.97 13.92
CA ARG A 98 -2.21 3.42 14.21
C ARG A 98 -1.81 4.27 13.02
N GLN A 99 -1.16 3.71 12.00
CA GLN A 99 -0.74 4.47 10.82
C GLN A 99 -1.81 4.46 9.73
N PRO A 100 -2.28 5.63 9.27
CA PRO A 100 -3.20 5.69 8.14
C PRO A 100 -2.55 5.09 6.89
N SER A 101 -3.18 4.10 6.27
CA SER A 101 -2.65 3.42 5.07
C SER A 101 -2.32 4.38 3.92
N LYS A 102 -2.99 5.55 3.87
CA LYS A 102 -2.71 6.60 2.88
C LYS A 102 -1.29 7.15 3.00
N VAL A 103 -0.83 7.41 4.22
CA VAL A 103 0.51 7.96 4.48
C VAL A 103 1.59 6.98 4.01
N ILE A 104 1.38 5.69 4.27
CA ILE A 104 2.30 4.63 3.86
C ILE A 104 2.32 4.50 2.33
N ILE A 105 1.15 4.50 1.68
CA ILE A 105 1.06 4.47 0.22
C ILE A 105 1.77 5.68 -0.40
N ASP A 106 1.50 6.90 0.07
CA ASP A 106 2.13 8.11 -0.45
C ASP A 106 3.66 8.05 -0.29
N GLY A 107 4.16 7.50 0.82
CA GLY A 107 5.57 7.25 1.05
C GLY A 107 6.18 6.22 0.08
N ILE A 108 5.48 5.11 -0.15
CA ILE A 108 5.85 4.09 -1.14
C ILE A 108 5.87 4.68 -2.55
N SER A 109 4.82 5.39 -2.97
CA SER A 109 4.74 6.01 -4.30
C SER A 109 5.87 7.02 -4.52
N ARG A 110 6.20 7.83 -3.50
CA ARG A 110 7.34 8.76 -3.57
C ARG A 110 8.67 8.04 -3.73
N ARG A 111 8.86 6.88 -3.10
CA ARG A 111 10.05 6.03 -3.33
C ARG A 111 10.06 5.46 -4.73
N ALA A 112 8.96 4.87 -5.19
CA ALA A 112 8.83 4.33 -6.53
C ALA A 112 9.19 5.39 -7.59
N ALA A 113 8.69 6.62 -7.43
CA ALA A 113 9.01 7.73 -8.32
C ALA A 113 10.50 8.11 -8.37
N ARG A 114 11.25 7.94 -7.27
CA ARG A 114 12.71 8.18 -7.26
C ARG A 114 13.51 7.12 -8.02
N TYR A 115 13.00 5.89 -8.06
CA TYR A 115 13.61 4.79 -8.83
C TYR A 115 13.04 4.68 -10.24
N PHE A 116 12.02 5.47 -10.56
CA PHE A 116 11.42 5.47 -11.88
C PHE A 116 12.50 5.78 -12.92
N PRO A 117 12.59 5.02 -14.02
CA PRO A 117 13.59 5.22 -15.04
C PRO A 117 13.28 6.50 -15.80
N TYR A 118 13.66 7.64 -15.24
CA TYR A 118 13.72 8.90 -15.97
C TYR A 118 14.71 8.73 -17.12
N ARG A 119 14.28 9.03 -18.34
CA ARG A 119 15.22 9.38 -19.41
C ARG A 119 16.12 10.49 -18.85
N LYS A 120 17.44 10.27 -18.87
CA LYS A 120 18.42 11.34 -18.66
C LYS A 120 18.24 12.43 -19.71
#